data_AF-A0A258HQP0-F1
#
_entry.id   AF-A0A258HQP0-F1
#
_cell.length_a   1.000
_cell.length_b   1.000
_cell.length_c   1.000
_cell.angle_alpha   90.00
_cell.angle_beta   90.00
_cell.angle_gamma   90.00
#
_symmetry.space_group_name_H-M   'P 1'
#
loop_
_entity.id
_entity.type
_entity.pdbx_description
1 polymer ?
#
loop_
_entity_poly.entity_id
_entity_poly.type
_entity_poly.pdbx_seq_one_letter_code
_entity_poly.pdbx_strand_id
1 'polypeptide(L)'
;MSEARTFKIKSTLARQLQDPGGSQVRDLERQATARLETHRDDAMAAVVATLDALDALCAEAAIDAGPRVYALASSIVDVAGYFDTGPLFHAAYSLCEVSDRMLQAETWHWPSIQVHTQALRLILASGCRVGRTSETLLAGLRSITQSR
;
A
#
# COMPACT_ATOMS: atom_id res chain seq x y z
N MET A 1 72.12 -9.67 39.08
CA MET A 1 71.25 -10.49 38.21
C MET A 1 69.82 -10.07 38.49
N SER A 2 69.19 -9.34 37.56
CA SER A 2 67.82 -8.82 37.76
C SER A 2 66.85 -9.69 36.95
N GLU A 3 65.93 -10.38 37.63
CA GLU A 3 64.92 -11.22 36.99
C GLU A 3 63.83 -10.36 36.33
N ALA A 4 63.67 -10.50 35.02
CA ALA A 4 62.57 -9.89 34.29
C ALA A 4 61.33 -10.78 34.35
N ARG A 5 60.23 -10.29 34.96
CA ARG A 5 58.91 -10.95 34.94
C ARG A 5 58.12 -10.48 33.72
N THR A 6 57.72 -11.41 32.85
CA THR A 6 56.88 -11.14 31.67
C THR A 6 55.42 -11.41 31.96
N PHE A 7 54.55 -10.43 31.72
CA PHE A 7 53.10 -10.57 31.76
C PHE A 7 52.52 -10.60 30.34
N LYS A 8 51.77 -11.65 30.00
CA LYS A 8 51.01 -11.72 28.74
C LYS A 8 49.75 -10.87 28.85
N ILE A 9 49.79 -9.68 28.26
CA ILE A 9 48.60 -8.84 28.07
C ILE A 9 47.76 -9.47 26.96
N LYS A 10 46.61 -10.05 27.32
CA LYS A 10 45.60 -10.47 26.33
C LYS A 10 44.97 -9.21 25.74
N SER A 11 45.27 -8.90 24.48
CA SER A 11 44.72 -7.70 23.85
C SER A 11 43.23 -7.87 23.58
N THR A 12 42.48 -6.80 23.80
CA THR A 12 41.05 -6.65 23.48
C THR A 12 40.74 -6.94 22.01
N LEU A 13 41.72 -6.77 21.11
CA LEU A 13 41.60 -7.08 19.68
C LEU A 13 41.31 -8.56 19.42
N ALA A 14 41.95 -9.48 20.16
CA ALA A 14 41.74 -10.92 19.98
C ALA A 14 40.33 -11.37 20.39
N ARG A 15 39.66 -10.60 21.26
CA ARG A 15 38.28 -10.85 21.69
C ARG A 15 37.26 -10.30 20.66
N GLN A 16 37.52 -9.14 20.06
CA GLN A 16 36.65 -8.56 19.03
C GLN A 16 36.65 -9.33 17.70
N LEU A 17 37.75 -10.03 17.38
CA LEU A 17 37.81 -10.94 16.21
C LEU A 17 36.98 -12.23 16.38
N GLN A 18 36.52 -12.53 17.61
CA GLN A 18 35.73 -13.73 17.91
C GLN A 18 34.22 -13.45 18.02
N ASP A 19 33.79 -12.18 17.97
CA ASP A 19 32.38 -11.85 17.96
C ASP A 19 31.79 -12.04 16.54
N PRO A 20 30.70 -12.81 16.38
CA PRO A 20 30.11 -13.12 15.08
C PRO A 20 29.35 -11.90 14.53
N GLY A 21 30.06 -10.95 13.92
CA GLY A 21 29.45 -9.75 13.33
C GLY A 21 28.43 -10.04 12.20
N GLY A 22 28.48 -11.23 11.59
CA GLY A 22 27.60 -11.59 10.46
C GLY A 22 26.20 -12.07 10.84
N SER A 23 25.97 -12.56 12.07
CA SER A 23 24.63 -12.98 12.50
C SER A 23 23.76 -11.79 12.88
N GLN A 24 24.32 -10.80 13.58
CA GLN A 24 23.59 -9.60 14.02
C GLN A 24 23.07 -8.77 12.85
N VAL A 25 23.85 -8.60 11.76
CA VAL A 25 23.39 -7.84 10.59
C VAL A 25 22.21 -8.54 9.89
N ARG A 26 22.29 -9.86 9.70
CA ARG A 26 21.19 -10.65 9.09
C ARG A 26 19.93 -10.67 9.97
N ASP A 27 20.08 -10.69 11.28
CA ASP A 27 18.96 -10.62 12.22
C ASP A 27 18.30 -9.25 12.22
N LEU A 28 19.09 -8.18 12.12
CA LEU A 28 18.58 -6.81 11.98
C LEU A 28 17.86 -6.60 10.64
N GLU A 29 18.40 -7.11 9.53
CA GLU A 29 17.74 -7.11 8.23
C GLU A 29 16.40 -7.86 8.29
N ARG A 30 16.38 -9.09 8.83
CA ARG A 30 15.15 -9.87 9.00
C ARG A 30 14.13 -9.15 9.87
N GLN A 31 14.56 -8.54 10.96
CA GLN A 31 13.67 -7.80 11.86
C GLN A 31 13.13 -6.52 11.20
N ALA A 32 13.96 -5.82 10.42
CA ALA A 32 13.53 -4.67 9.63
C ALA A 32 12.50 -5.08 8.56
N THR A 33 12.77 -6.16 7.81
CA THR A 33 11.81 -6.71 6.83
C THR A 33 10.52 -7.14 7.50
N ALA A 34 10.57 -7.88 8.61
CA ALA A 34 9.35 -8.31 9.32
C ALA A 34 8.50 -7.14 9.83
N ARG A 35 9.14 -6.05 10.28
CA ARG A 35 8.43 -4.81 10.66
C ARG A 35 7.81 -4.12 9.46
N LEU A 36 8.51 -4.08 8.31
CA LEU A 36 7.97 -3.54 7.06
C LEU A 36 6.78 -4.36 6.56
N GLU A 37 6.85 -5.69 6.61
CA GLU A 37 5.74 -6.58 6.25
C GLU A 37 4.55 -6.39 7.19
N THR A 38 4.76 -6.28 8.50
CA THR A 38 3.67 -5.99 9.46
C THR A 38 3.01 -4.65 9.14
N HIS A 39 3.81 -3.62 8.85
CA HIS A 39 3.29 -2.31 8.48
C HIS A 39 2.53 -2.32 7.15
N ARG A 40 2.98 -3.16 6.20
CA ARG A 40 2.28 -3.40 4.95
C ARG A 40 0.92 -4.06 5.19
N ASP A 41 0.87 -5.10 6.02
CA ASP A 41 -0.39 -5.80 6.34
C ASP A 41 -1.39 -4.85 7.01
N ASP A 42 -0.95 -4.06 7.98
CA ASP A 42 -1.78 -3.05 8.64
C ASP A 42 -2.30 -1.99 7.65
N ALA A 43 -1.43 -1.50 6.75
CA ALA A 43 -1.81 -0.52 5.76
C ALA A 43 -2.79 -1.09 4.71
N MET A 44 -2.60 -2.33 4.29
CA MET A 44 -3.53 -3.00 3.38
C MET A 44 -4.86 -3.32 4.07
N ALA A 45 -4.87 -3.61 5.37
CA ALA A 45 -6.09 -3.71 6.15
C ALA A 45 -6.84 -2.36 6.23
N ALA A 46 -6.12 -1.24 6.34
CA ALA A 46 -6.73 0.09 6.24
C ALA A 46 -7.36 0.34 4.86
N VAL A 47 -6.72 -0.10 3.76
CA VAL A 47 -7.32 -0.03 2.41
C VAL A 47 -8.63 -0.82 2.33
N VAL A 48 -8.70 -2.02 2.93
CA VAL A 48 -9.93 -2.81 3.01
C VAL A 48 -11.04 -2.03 3.73
N ALA A 49 -10.73 -1.45 4.90
CA ALA A 49 -11.69 -0.66 5.66
C ALA A 49 -12.19 0.58 4.89
N THR A 50 -11.30 1.23 4.12
CA THR A 50 -11.67 2.34 3.24
C THR A 50 -12.62 1.90 2.11
N LEU A 51 -12.41 0.71 1.53
CA LEU A 51 -13.32 0.14 0.53
C LEU A 51 -14.68 -0.21 1.13
N ASP A 52 -14.72 -0.71 2.37
CA ASP A 52 -15.98 -0.96 3.09
C ASP A 52 -16.76 0.34 3.33
N ALA A 53 -16.06 1.43 3.68
CA ALA A 53 -16.68 2.75 3.80
C ALA A 53 -17.21 3.27 2.45
N LEU A 54 -16.48 3.05 1.35
CA LEU A 54 -16.95 3.42 0.00
C LEU A 54 -18.21 2.63 -0.40
N ASP A 55 -18.27 1.35 -0.10
CA ASP A 55 -19.45 0.53 -0.39
C ASP A 55 -20.66 0.96 0.44
N ALA A 56 -20.47 1.32 1.72
CA ALA A 56 -21.54 1.87 2.54
C ALA A 56 -22.12 3.16 1.93
N LEU A 57 -21.25 4.08 1.47
CA LEU A 57 -21.67 5.29 0.78
C LEU A 57 -22.46 4.99 -0.51
N CYS A 58 -22.03 3.98 -1.27
CA CYS A 58 -22.74 3.54 -2.47
C CYS A 58 -24.12 2.94 -2.15
N ALA A 59 -24.21 2.11 -1.10
CA ALA A 59 -25.44 1.46 -0.70
C ALA A 59 -26.48 2.46 -0.15
N GLU A 60 -26.03 3.45 0.61
CA GLU A 60 -26.89 4.51 1.15
C GLU A 60 -27.25 5.57 0.10
N ALA A 61 -26.50 5.63 -1.02
CA ALA A 61 -26.56 6.69 -2.01
C ALA A 61 -26.54 8.08 -1.36
N ALA A 62 -25.67 8.25 -0.36
CA ALA A 62 -25.69 9.39 0.57
C ALA A 62 -25.60 10.75 -0.16
N ILE A 63 -26.47 11.68 0.22
CA ILE A 63 -26.49 13.03 -0.34
C ILE A 63 -25.19 13.76 0.03
N ASP A 64 -24.64 14.54 -0.90
CA ASP A 64 -23.41 15.33 -0.73
C ASP A 64 -22.16 14.52 -0.32
N ALA A 65 -22.16 13.21 -0.58
CA ALA A 65 -21.04 12.33 -0.23
C ALA A 65 -19.85 12.42 -1.21
N GLY A 66 -19.97 13.17 -2.31
CA GLY A 66 -18.95 13.23 -3.37
C GLY A 66 -17.54 13.61 -2.88
N PRO A 67 -17.37 14.67 -2.07
CA PRO A 67 -16.06 15.02 -1.51
C PRO A 67 -15.48 13.92 -0.61
N ARG A 68 -16.35 13.19 0.10
CA ARG A 68 -15.94 12.06 0.94
C ARG A 68 -15.50 10.87 0.10
N VAL A 69 -16.17 10.58 -1.01
CA VAL A 69 -15.75 9.54 -1.96
C VAL A 69 -14.38 9.86 -2.55
N TYR A 70 -14.14 11.11 -2.96
CA TYR A 70 -12.83 11.54 -3.45
C TYR A 70 -11.74 11.39 -2.37
N ALA A 71 -12.01 11.83 -1.14
CA ALA A 71 -11.05 11.72 -0.04
C ALA A 71 -10.69 10.25 0.28
N LEU A 72 -11.68 9.35 0.31
CA LEU A 72 -11.46 7.92 0.52
C LEU A 72 -10.63 7.32 -0.64
N ALA A 73 -10.97 7.63 -1.89
CA ALA A 73 -10.21 7.18 -3.05
C ALA A 73 -8.74 7.68 -3.02
N SER A 74 -8.53 8.96 -2.68
CA SER A 74 -7.19 9.55 -2.55
C SER A 74 -6.36 8.83 -1.47
N SER A 75 -6.97 8.47 -0.33
CA SER A 75 -6.27 7.73 0.71
C SER A 75 -5.81 6.34 0.24
N ILE A 76 -6.58 5.69 -0.65
CA ILE A 76 -6.16 4.43 -1.28
C ILE A 76 -4.97 4.68 -2.22
N VAL A 77 -5.00 5.77 -3.01
CA VAL A 77 -3.88 6.15 -3.90
C VAL A 77 -2.59 6.35 -3.11
N ASP A 78 -2.64 7.03 -1.96
CA ASP A 78 -1.48 7.29 -1.11
C ASP A 78 -0.82 5.98 -0.64
N VAL A 79 -1.62 5.06 -0.09
CA VAL A 79 -1.13 3.75 0.36
C VAL A 79 -0.65 2.90 -0.82
N ALA A 80 -1.45 2.86 -1.90
CA ALA A 80 -1.16 2.09 -3.09
C ALA A 80 0.14 2.51 -3.78
N GLY A 81 0.42 3.82 -3.80
CA GLY A 81 1.64 4.40 -4.33
C GLY A 81 2.85 4.14 -3.45
N TYR A 82 2.69 4.22 -2.12
CA TYR A 82 3.77 3.92 -1.17
C TYR A 82 4.27 2.48 -1.28
N PHE A 83 3.37 1.51 -1.50
CA PHE A 83 3.69 0.09 -1.61
C PHE A 83 3.86 -0.45 -3.04
N ASP A 84 3.90 0.43 -4.05
CA ASP A 84 3.99 0.10 -5.48
C ASP A 84 3.04 -1.02 -5.93
N THR A 85 1.76 -0.83 -5.63
CA THR A 85 0.71 -1.86 -5.83
C THR A 85 0.15 -1.92 -7.26
N GLY A 86 0.80 -1.24 -8.21
CA GLY A 86 0.51 -1.26 -9.65
C GLY A 86 -0.98 -1.09 -10.00
N PRO A 87 -1.73 -2.16 -10.33
CA PRO A 87 -3.12 -2.04 -10.73
C PRO A 87 -4.03 -1.37 -9.69
N LEU A 88 -3.75 -1.55 -8.40
CA LEU A 88 -4.57 -0.94 -7.34
C LEU A 88 -4.45 0.58 -7.36
N PHE A 89 -3.23 1.10 -7.52
CA PHE A 89 -2.97 2.53 -7.67
C PHE A 89 -3.74 3.09 -8.87
N HIS A 90 -3.64 2.46 -10.05
CA HIS A 90 -4.30 2.95 -11.25
C HIS A 90 -5.83 2.94 -11.15
N ALA A 91 -6.42 1.91 -10.53
CA ALA A 91 -7.86 1.85 -10.32
C ALA A 91 -8.35 2.91 -9.33
N ALA A 92 -7.60 3.15 -8.24
CA ALA A 92 -7.95 4.17 -7.25
C ALA A 92 -7.81 5.57 -7.83
N TYR A 93 -6.77 5.81 -8.62
CA TYR A 93 -6.59 7.06 -9.35
C TYR A 93 -7.75 7.32 -10.33
N SER A 94 -8.17 6.29 -11.08
CA SER A 94 -9.34 6.38 -11.97
C SER A 94 -10.63 6.77 -11.22
N LEU A 95 -10.77 6.32 -9.96
CA LEU A 95 -11.89 6.71 -9.09
C LEU A 95 -11.77 8.18 -8.64
N CYS A 96 -10.56 8.66 -8.31
CA CYS A 96 -10.33 10.08 -8.05
C CYS A 96 -10.74 10.93 -9.26
N GLU A 97 -10.32 10.56 -10.48
CA GLU A 97 -10.64 11.31 -11.70
C GLU A 97 -12.14 11.36 -11.98
N VAL A 98 -12.85 10.23 -11.86
CA VAL A 98 -14.29 10.20 -12.15
C VAL A 98 -15.08 10.96 -11.08
N SER A 99 -14.69 10.86 -9.81
CA SER A 99 -15.38 11.54 -8.71
C SER A 99 -15.16 13.05 -8.75
N ASP A 100 -13.93 13.52 -9.01
CA ASP A 100 -13.66 14.95 -9.21
C ASP A 100 -14.43 15.48 -10.41
N ARG A 101 -14.45 14.78 -11.55
CA ARG A 101 -15.23 15.22 -12.71
C ARG A 101 -16.73 15.34 -12.40
N MET A 102 -17.30 14.38 -11.69
CA MET A 102 -18.71 14.43 -11.28
C MET A 102 -19.01 15.60 -10.34
N LEU A 103 -18.07 15.94 -9.45
CA LEU A 103 -18.16 17.11 -8.58
C LEU A 103 -18.15 18.41 -9.40
N GLN A 104 -17.19 18.56 -10.33
CA GLN A 104 -17.10 19.74 -11.19
C GLN A 104 -18.31 19.90 -12.12
N ALA A 105 -18.93 18.79 -12.53
CA ALA A 105 -20.11 18.78 -13.39
C ALA A 105 -21.44 18.84 -12.62
N GLU A 106 -21.40 18.87 -11.28
CA GLU A 106 -22.58 18.79 -10.40
C GLU A 106 -23.54 17.63 -10.75
N THR A 107 -22.99 16.56 -11.34
CA THR A 107 -23.76 15.43 -11.88
C THR A 107 -23.20 14.15 -11.29
N TRP A 108 -23.80 13.70 -10.18
CA TRP A 108 -23.35 12.51 -9.47
C TRP A 108 -24.02 11.23 -9.99
N HIS A 109 -23.23 10.19 -10.24
CA HIS A 109 -23.73 8.89 -10.71
C HIS A 109 -23.14 7.72 -9.92
N TRP A 110 -23.88 7.27 -8.91
CA TRP A 110 -23.50 6.18 -8.01
C TRP A 110 -23.09 4.87 -8.70
N PRO A 111 -23.78 4.39 -9.76
CA PRO A 111 -23.37 3.14 -10.40
C PRO A 111 -21.94 3.19 -10.96
N SER A 112 -21.46 4.36 -11.41
CA SER A 112 -20.06 4.50 -11.85
C SER A 112 -19.10 4.34 -10.68
N ILE A 113 -19.40 4.93 -9.53
CA ILE A 113 -18.59 4.78 -8.31
C ILE A 113 -18.55 3.32 -7.87
N GLN A 114 -19.72 2.66 -7.85
CA GLN A 114 -19.83 1.26 -7.47
C GLN A 114 -19.00 0.33 -8.36
N VAL A 115 -18.99 0.56 -9.68
CA VAL A 115 -18.13 -0.23 -10.60
C VAL A 115 -16.65 -0.07 -10.27
N HIS A 116 -16.19 1.14 -9.93
CA HIS A 116 -14.81 1.37 -9.54
C HIS A 116 -14.47 0.68 -8.21
N THR A 117 -15.35 0.78 -7.21
CA THR A 117 -15.17 0.12 -5.91
C THR A 117 -15.10 -1.41 -6.06
N GLN A 118 -15.94 -2.00 -6.91
CA GLN A 118 -15.90 -3.43 -7.20
C GLN A 118 -14.61 -3.85 -7.93
N ALA A 119 -14.14 -3.04 -8.88
CA ALA A 119 -12.87 -3.29 -9.54
C ALA A 119 -11.68 -3.23 -8.57
N LEU A 120 -11.66 -2.27 -7.63
CA LEU A 120 -10.66 -2.19 -6.57
C LEU A 120 -10.64 -3.46 -5.71
N ARG A 121 -11.81 -3.98 -5.32
CA ARG A 121 -11.92 -5.24 -4.58
C ARG A 121 -11.40 -6.43 -5.35
N LEU A 122 -11.72 -6.54 -6.64
CA LEU A 122 -11.22 -7.62 -7.49
C LEU A 122 -9.69 -7.59 -7.62
N ILE A 123 -9.12 -6.40 -7.78
CA ILE A 123 -7.66 -6.22 -7.84
C ILE A 123 -7.03 -6.62 -6.51
N LEU A 124 -7.60 -6.19 -5.39
CA LEU A 124 -7.12 -6.54 -4.06
C LEU A 124 -7.18 -8.06 -3.82
N ALA A 125 -8.31 -8.70 -4.13
CA ALA A 125 -8.48 -10.16 -4.02
C ALA A 125 -7.50 -10.93 -4.92
N SER A 126 -7.06 -10.34 -6.03
CA SER A 126 -6.03 -10.91 -6.91
C SER A 126 -4.60 -10.73 -6.39
N GLY A 127 -4.41 -10.03 -5.26
CA GLY A 127 -3.11 -9.70 -4.67
C GLY A 127 -2.38 -8.56 -5.38
N CYS A 128 -3.11 -7.63 -6.00
CA CYS A 128 -2.55 -6.49 -6.74
C CYS A 128 -1.58 -6.89 -7.87
N ARG A 129 -1.73 -8.10 -8.42
CA ARG A 129 -0.82 -8.63 -9.45
C ARG A 129 -1.17 -8.04 -10.81
N VAL A 130 -0.13 -7.62 -11.53
CA VAL A 130 -0.26 -7.23 -12.94
C VAL A 130 -0.51 -8.48 -13.78
N GLY A 131 -1.52 -8.42 -14.64
CA GLY A 131 -1.78 -9.43 -15.66
C GLY A 131 -2.93 -9.03 -16.58
N ARG A 132 -3.26 -9.90 -17.54
CA ARG A 132 -4.29 -9.60 -18.55
C ARG A 132 -5.64 -9.21 -17.94
N THR A 133 -6.04 -9.85 -16.84
CA THR A 133 -7.30 -9.54 -16.15
C THR A 133 -7.29 -8.12 -15.57
N SER A 134 -6.21 -7.73 -14.87
CA SER A 134 -6.09 -6.38 -14.30
C SER A 134 -6.00 -5.32 -15.39
N GLU A 135 -5.28 -5.60 -16.48
CA GLU A 135 -5.19 -4.70 -17.64
C GLU A 135 -6.56 -4.49 -18.31
N THR A 136 -7.32 -5.57 -18.50
CA THR A 136 -8.67 -5.52 -19.08
C THR A 136 -9.63 -4.73 -18.18
N LEU A 137 -9.58 -4.97 -16.87
CA LEU A 137 -10.35 -4.20 -15.88
C LEU A 137 -10.02 -2.71 -15.95
N LEU A 138 -8.73 -2.36 -15.92
CA LEU A 138 -8.29 -0.96 -15.99
C LEU A 138 -8.69 -0.30 -17.31
N ALA A 139 -8.67 -1.03 -18.43
CA ALA A 139 -9.16 -0.52 -19.70
C ALA A 139 -10.67 -0.23 -19.66
N GLY A 140 -11.45 -1.11 -19.04
CA GLY A 140 -12.88 -0.90 -18.82
C GLY A 140 -13.19 0.27 -17.88
N LEU A 141 -12.41 0.47 -16.81
CA LEU A 141 -12.58 1.64 -15.94
C LEU A 141 -12.33 2.94 -16.71
N ARG A 142 -11.23 2.99 -17.48
CA ARG A 142 -10.90 4.17 -18.29
C ARG A 142 -11.97 4.50 -19.33
N SER A 143 -12.64 3.51 -19.92
CA SER A 143 -13.72 3.78 -20.87
C SER A 143 -14.93 4.43 -20.20
N ILE A 144 -15.26 4.04 -18.98
CA ILE A 144 -16.32 4.68 -18.15
C ILE A 144 -15.91 6.10 -17.78
N THR A 145 -14.64 6.30 -17.45
CA THR A 145 -14.10 7.64 -17.17
C THR A 145 -14.13 8.52 -18.42
N GLN A 146 -14.09 7.98 -19.63
CA GLN A 146 -14.07 8.77 -20.87
C GLN A 146 -15.44 8.89 -21.57
N SER A 147 -16.42 8.07 -21.20
CA SER A 147 -17.78 8.16 -21.72
C SER A 147 -18.48 9.40 -21.17
N ARG A 148 -18.82 10.33 -22.08
CA ARG A 148 -19.61 11.53 -21.82
C ARG A 148 -21.05 11.22 -21.41
#